data_AF-A0A2P5Z490-F1
#
_entry.id   AF-A0A2P5Z490-F1
#
_cell.length_a   1.000
_cell.length_b   1.000
_cell.length_c   1.000
_cell.angle_alpha   90.00
_cell.angle_beta   90.00
_cell.angle_gamma   90.00
#
_symmetry.space_group_name_H-M   'P 1'
#
loop_
_entity.id
_entity.type
_entity.pdbx_description
1 polymer ?
#
loop_
_entity_poly.entity_id
_entity_poly.type
_entity_poly.pdbx_seq_one_letter_code
_entity_poly.pdbx_strand_id
1 'polypeptide(L)'
;MKRWIWILVAAAGLQTSAIASTPHQTLVCRMDDPFLFCSKGCDIPDYNWKPVDPISGTWAPVSPYCPYPTPVSTHHCVGWTTTAIAALAQYQSICPGALKQGQWKGTKPPELVPFKH
;
A
#
# COMPACT_ATOMS: atom_id res chain seq x y z
N MET A 1 46.52 45.39 -18.45
CA MET A 1 45.44 45.04 -19.40
C MET A 1 44.74 43.79 -18.91
N LYS A 2 43.46 43.91 -18.58
CA LYS A 2 42.64 42.95 -17.83
C LYS A 2 41.80 42.16 -18.84
N ARG A 3 42.01 40.85 -18.96
CA ARG A 3 41.17 39.97 -19.80
C ARG A 3 40.59 38.88 -18.92
N TRP A 4 39.32 39.06 -18.60
CA TRP A 4 38.47 38.09 -17.91
C TRP A 4 38.16 36.94 -18.86
N ILE A 5 38.44 35.72 -18.43
CA ILE A 5 38.18 34.49 -19.18
C ILE A 5 37.09 33.72 -18.42
N TRP A 6 35.86 33.88 -18.92
CA TRP A 6 34.81 32.87 -19.03
C TRP A 6 34.56 31.92 -17.84
N ILE A 7 33.71 32.35 -16.90
CA ILE A 7 32.90 31.44 -16.08
C ILE A 7 31.58 31.24 -16.83
N LEU A 8 31.48 30.20 -17.66
CA LEU A 8 30.21 29.75 -18.27
C LEU A 8 30.19 28.23 -18.48
N VAL A 9 30.50 27.43 -17.46
CA VAL A 9 30.18 25.99 -17.47
C VAL A 9 29.92 25.52 -16.04
N ALA A 10 28.70 25.68 -15.54
CA ALA A 10 28.19 24.92 -14.39
C ALA A 10 26.68 25.19 -14.17
N ALA A 11 25.87 25.07 -15.21
CA ALA A 11 24.41 25.05 -15.05
C ALA A 11 23.78 24.03 -15.99
N ALA A 12 24.45 22.89 -16.20
CA ALA A 12 23.73 21.67 -16.55
C ALA A 12 23.11 21.18 -15.23
N GLY A 13 22.00 21.82 -14.85
CA GLY A 13 21.19 21.37 -13.73
C GLY A 13 20.84 19.91 -13.96
N LEU A 14 21.32 19.04 -13.07
CA LEU A 14 20.74 17.71 -12.91
C LEU A 14 19.25 17.94 -12.60
N GLN A 15 18.42 17.85 -13.65
CA GLN A 15 17.00 17.63 -13.48
C GLN A 15 16.87 16.22 -12.92
N THR A 16 17.00 16.12 -11.60
CA THR A 16 16.51 14.97 -10.87
C THR A 16 15.02 14.94 -11.12
N SER A 17 14.59 14.07 -12.03
CA SER A 17 13.20 13.69 -12.17
C SER A 17 12.78 13.12 -10.82
N ALA A 18 12.04 13.91 -10.04
CA ALA A 18 11.28 13.36 -8.93
C ALA A 18 10.38 12.29 -9.55
N ILE A 19 10.65 11.02 -9.25
CA ILE A 19 9.76 9.92 -9.60
C ILE A 19 8.45 10.27 -8.92
N ALA A 20 7.45 10.63 -9.72
CA ALA A 20 6.16 11.06 -9.22
C ALA A 20 5.66 10.03 -8.22
N SER A 21 5.39 10.48 -6.99
CA SER A 21 4.55 9.73 -6.06
C SER A 21 3.29 9.36 -6.80
N THR A 22 2.96 8.07 -6.88
CA THR A 22 1.70 7.60 -7.47
C THR A 22 0.57 8.47 -6.93
N PRO A 23 -0.32 8.99 -7.81
CA PRO A 23 -1.41 9.85 -7.36
C PRO A 23 -2.19 9.11 -6.27
N HIS A 24 -2.44 9.83 -5.17
CA HIS A 24 -3.11 9.27 -4.01
C HIS A 24 -4.45 8.66 -4.45
N GLN A 25 -4.63 7.37 -4.16
CA GLN A 25 -5.85 6.63 -4.43
C GLN A 25 -6.51 6.33 -3.09
N THR A 26 -7.77 6.77 -2.93
CA THR A 26 -8.56 6.50 -1.73
C THR A 26 -8.75 5.00 -1.55
N LEU A 27 -8.38 4.49 -0.38
CA LEU A 27 -8.51 3.07 -0.04
C LEU A 27 -9.96 2.74 0.34
N VAL A 28 -10.41 1.55 -0.07
CA VAL A 28 -11.78 1.08 0.23
C VAL A 28 -11.98 0.70 1.69
N CYS A 29 -10.90 0.57 2.47
CA CYS A 29 -10.94 0.22 3.89
C CYS A 29 -9.79 0.90 4.66
N ARG A 30 -9.69 0.64 5.97
CA ARG A 30 -8.69 1.25 6.87
C ARG A 30 -8.73 2.77 6.95
N MET A 31 -9.88 3.38 6.60
CA MET A 31 -10.07 4.83 6.56
C MET A 31 -8.92 5.54 5.84
N ASP A 32 -8.47 4.96 4.73
CA ASP A 32 -7.41 5.53 3.90
C ASP A 32 -6.02 5.56 4.57
N ASP A 33 -5.75 4.71 5.57
CA ASP A 33 -4.42 4.50 6.13
C ASP A 33 -3.61 3.48 5.29
N PRO A 34 -2.65 3.92 4.45
CA PRO A 34 -1.86 3.04 3.61
C PRO A 34 -0.88 2.16 4.40
N PHE A 35 -0.45 2.59 5.59
CA PHE A 35 0.46 1.81 6.42
C PHE A 35 -0.27 0.57 6.95
N LEU A 36 -1.43 0.75 7.58
CA LEU A 36 -2.24 -0.37 8.07
C LEU A 36 -2.75 -1.23 6.92
N PHE A 37 -3.18 -0.61 5.82
CA PHE A 37 -3.66 -1.33 4.66
C PHE A 37 -2.58 -2.25 4.05
N CYS A 38 -1.39 -1.74 3.77
CA CYS A 38 -0.33 -2.55 3.17
C CYS A 38 0.29 -3.56 4.17
N SER A 39 0.25 -3.29 5.48
CA SER A 39 0.82 -4.20 6.49
C SER A 39 -0.17 -5.25 7.00
N LYS A 40 -1.48 -4.97 6.97
CA LYS A 40 -2.51 -5.82 7.59
C LYS A 40 -3.75 -6.07 6.75
N GLY A 41 -3.92 -5.43 5.59
CA GLY A 41 -5.16 -5.52 4.80
C GLY A 41 -6.30 -4.77 5.49
N CYS A 42 -7.56 -5.13 5.19
CA CYS A 42 -8.73 -4.52 5.84
C CYS A 42 -8.91 -4.97 7.30
N ASP A 43 -9.82 -4.33 8.04
CA ASP A 43 -10.29 -4.85 9.34
C ASP A 43 -11.57 -5.68 9.14
N ILE A 44 -12.01 -6.37 10.20
CA ILE A 44 -13.32 -7.04 10.25
C ILE A 44 -14.42 -6.00 9.96
N PRO A 45 -15.40 -6.32 9.07
CA PRO A 45 -15.74 -7.65 8.55
C PRO A 45 -15.05 -8.05 7.22
N ASP A 46 -14.22 -7.18 6.64
CA ASP A 46 -13.62 -7.37 5.31
C ASP A 46 -12.23 -8.03 5.35
N TYR A 47 -11.86 -8.64 6.48
CA TYR A 47 -10.58 -9.32 6.69
C TYR A 47 -10.59 -10.75 6.11
N ASN A 48 -10.76 -10.86 4.79
CA ASN A 48 -10.88 -12.14 4.08
C ASN A 48 -9.53 -12.67 3.56
N TRP A 49 -8.54 -11.80 3.49
CA TRP A 49 -7.16 -12.08 3.11
C TRP A 49 -6.21 -11.18 3.91
N LYS A 50 -4.93 -11.52 3.92
CA LYS A 50 -3.88 -10.74 4.57
C LYS A 50 -2.66 -10.56 3.67
N PRO A 51 -1.95 -9.43 3.77
CA PRO A 51 -0.63 -9.26 3.17
C PRO A 51 0.34 -10.35 3.64
N VAL A 52 1.15 -10.87 2.72
CA VAL A 52 2.31 -11.73 3.04
C VAL A 52 3.58 -10.92 2.89
N ASP A 53 3.77 -10.32 1.72
CA ASP A 53 4.79 -9.31 1.48
C ASP A 53 4.23 -8.19 0.58
N PRO A 54 4.09 -6.95 1.10
CA PRO A 54 3.53 -5.83 0.35
C PRO A 54 4.41 -5.37 -0.81
N ILE A 55 5.73 -5.63 -0.77
CA ILE A 55 6.65 -5.20 -1.82
C ILE A 55 6.49 -6.08 -3.06
N SER A 56 6.34 -7.39 -2.87
CA SER A 56 6.01 -8.31 -3.97
C SER A 56 4.52 -8.34 -4.30
N GLY A 57 3.65 -7.70 -3.51
CA GLY A 57 2.19 -7.75 -3.66
C GLY A 57 1.61 -9.14 -3.37
N THR A 58 2.34 -9.98 -2.63
CA THR A 58 1.89 -11.32 -2.26
C THR A 58 0.94 -11.27 -1.08
N TRP A 59 -0.02 -12.19 -1.06
CA TRP A 59 -1.10 -12.24 -0.08
C TRP A 59 -1.50 -13.69 0.19
N ALA A 60 -2.25 -13.91 1.27
CA ALA A 60 -2.82 -15.20 1.60
C ALA A 60 -4.29 -15.06 2.02
N PRO A 61 -5.17 -15.99 1.62
CA PRO A 61 -6.55 -16.04 2.12
C PRO A 61 -6.56 -16.31 3.64
N VAL A 62 -7.55 -15.77 4.34
CA VAL A 62 -7.78 -16.03 5.75
C VAL A 62 -8.90 -17.06 5.89
N SER A 63 -8.71 -18.09 6.71
CA SER A 63 -9.77 -19.06 7.01
C SER A 63 -10.92 -18.35 7.77
N PRO A 64 -12.21 -18.61 7.46
CA PRO A 64 -12.77 -19.71 6.65
C PRO A 64 -13.06 -19.34 5.18
N TYR A 65 -12.48 -18.24 4.68
CA TYR A 65 -12.81 -17.74 3.35
C TYR A 65 -12.19 -18.57 2.23
N CYS A 66 -12.80 -18.49 1.04
CA CYS A 66 -12.33 -19.22 -0.12
C CYS A 66 -10.88 -18.83 -0.51
N PRO A 67 -10.11 -19.73 -1.13
CA PRO A 67 -8.69 -19.50 -1.39
C PRO A 67 -8.40 -18.46 -2.48
N TYR A 68 -9.43 -18.01 -3.19
CA TYR A 68 -9.36 -17.00 -4.25
C TYR A 68 -10.51 -15.99 -4.09
N PRO A 69 -10.36 -14.76 -4.62
CA PRO A 69 -11.38 -13.73 -4.54
C PRO A 69 -12.66 -14.15 -5.28
N THR A 70 -13.70 -14.47 -4.54
CA THR A 70 -15.04 -14.78 -5.07
C THR A 70 -16.10 -14.37 -4.06
N PRO A 71 -17.20 -13.71 -4.46
CA PRO A 71 -18.29 -13.41 -3.53
C PRO A 71 -19.16 -14.64 -3.20
N VAL A 72 -18.94 -15.76 -3.88
CA VAL A 72 -19.79 -16.95 -3.77
C VAL A 72 -19.25 -17.90 -2.71
N SER A 73 -20.06 -18.19 -1.70
CA SER A 73 -19.79 -19.25 -0.72
C SER A 73 -20.01 -20.63 -1.33
N THR A 74 -19.24 -21.60 -0.86
CA THR A 74 -19.40 -23.03 -1.18
C THR A 74 -19.68 -23.82 0.10
N HIS A 75 -19.82 -25.14 -0.02
CA HIS A 75 -19.89 -26.02 1.15
C HIS A 75 -18.57 -26.10 1.94
N HIS A 76 -17.44 -25.61 1.39
CA HIS A 76 -16.12 -25.74 1.99
C HIS A 76 -15.52 -24.40 2.47
N CYS A 77 -16.04 -23.27 1.99
CA CYS A 77 -15.48 -21.97 2.28
C CYS A 77 -16.51 -20.85 2.13
N VAL A 78 -16.26 -19.76 2.83
CA VAL A 78 -17.10 -18.56 2.81
C VAL A 78 -16.65 -17.63 1.67
N GLY A 79 -17.61 -17.12 0.91
CA GLY A 79 -17.38 -16.10 -0.10
C GLY A 79 -16.79 -14.83 0.52
N TRP A 80 -16.02 -14.11 -0.26
CA TRP A 80 -15.41 -12.85 0.12
C TRP A 80 -16.41 -11.71 0.09
N THR A 81 -16.21 -10.69 0.92
CA THR A 81 -16.96 -9.45 0.76
C THR A 81 -16.51 -8.73 -0.51
N THR A 82 -17.40 -7.95 -1.11
CA THR A 82 -17.06 -7.13 -2.29
C THR A 82 -15.95 -6.13 -1.97
N THR A 83 -15.94 -5.57 -0.75
CA THR A 83 -14.87 -4.70 -0.24
C THR A 83 -13.53 -5.43 -0.19
N ALA A 84 -13.47 -6.67 0.33
CA ALA A 84 -12.22 -7.42 0.40
C ALA A 84 -11.65 -7.73 -0.99
N ILE A 85 -12.51 -8.02 -1.97
CA ILE A 85 -12.10 -8.24 -3.37
C ILE A 85 -11.52 -6.95 -3.97
N ALA A 86 -12.21 -5.81 -3.79
CA ALA A 86 -11.73 -4.50 -4.25
C ALA A 86 -10.42 -4.10 -3.56
N ALA A 87 -10.32 -4.35 -2.25
CA ALA A 87 -9.14 -4.10 -1.45
C ALA A 87 -7.93 -4.92 -1.94
N LEU A 88 -8.13 -6.17 -2.33
CA LEU A 88 -7.04 -6.98 -2.87
C LEU A 88 -6.47 -6.37 -4.16
N ALA A 89 -7.35 -5.91 -5.06
CA ALA A 89 -6.93 -5.24 -6.29
C ALA A 89 -6.15 -3.95 -5.99
N GLN A 90 -6.62 -3.14 -5.03
CA GLN A 90 -5.90 -1.95 -4.56
C GLN A 90 -4.54 -2.30 -3.95
N TYR A 91 -4.46 -3.33 -3.11
CA TYR A 91 -3.22 -3.78 -2.49
C TYR A 91 -2.17 -4.17 -3.53
N GLN A 92 -2.56 -4.97 -4.53
CA GLN A 92 -1.66 -5.41 -5.60
C GLN A 92 -1.21 -4.24 -6.50
N SER A 93 -2.01 -3.18 -6.63
CA SER A 93 -1.66 -1.99 -7.42
C SER A 93 -0.84 -0.96 -6.66
N ILE A 94 -1.08 -0.77 -5.37
CA ILE A 94 -0.54 0.35 -4.57
C ILE A 94 0.71 -0.08 -3.81
N CYS A 95 0.64 -1.20 -3.08
CA CYS A 95 1.66 -1.56 -2.11
C CYS A 95 3.02 -1.95 -2.73
N PRO A 96 3.08 -2.62 -3.90
CA PRO A 96 4.35 -2.86 -4.60
C PRO A 96 5.08 -1.59 -5.06
N GLY A 97 4.40 -0.44 -5.10
CA GLY A 97 5.04 0.84 -5.37
C GLY A 97 5.99 1.31 -4.25
N ALA A 98 5.94 0.70 -3.07
CA ALA A 98 6.86 1.00 -1.98
C ALA A 98 8.26 0.42 -2.25
N LEU A 99 9.31 1.22 -2.03
CA LEU A 99 10.70 0.76 -2.14
C LEU A 99 11.17 -0.08 -0.94
N LYS A 100 10.50 0.08 0.21
CA LYS A 100 10.80 -0.62 1.46
C LYS A 100 9.60 -0.61 2.39
N GLN A 101 9.48 -1.62 3.23
CA GLN A 101 8.51 -1.64 4.32
C GLN A 101 9.08 -0.89 5.54
N GLY A 102 8.33 0.08 6.04
CA GLY A 102 8.61 0.72 7.34
C GLY A 102 8.10 -0.14 8.49
N GLN A 103 8.76 -0.04 9.65
CA GLN A 103 8.23 -0.58 10.91
C GLN A 103 7.50 0.54 11.67
N TRP A 104 6.39 0.20 12.32
CA TRP A 104 5.71 1.12 13.22
C TRP A 104 6.61 1.43 14.42
N LYS A 105 6.76 2.71 14.76
CA LYS A 105 7.59 3.18 15.88
C LYS A 105 6.80 3.90 16.98
N GLY A 106 5.47 3.92 16.88
CA GLY A 106 4.61 4.55 17.88
C GLY A 106 4.49 3.72 19.15
N THR A 107 4.16 4.38 20.26
CA THR A 107 4.04 3.75 21.60
C THR A 107 2.77 2.93 21.78
N LYS A 108 1.73 3.19 20.98
CA LYS A 108 0.48 2.44 20.94
C LYS A 108 0.39 1.64 19.63
N PRO A 109 -0.42 0.56 19.57
CA PRO A 109 -0.66 -0.16 18.32
C PRO A 109 -1.13 0.79 17.19
N PRO A 110 -0.64 0.61 15.96
CA PRO A 110 -0.99 1.51 14.84
C PRO A 110 -2.49 1.53 14.55
N GLU A 111 -3.21 0.44 14.85
CA GLU A 111 -4.65 0.34 14.65
C GLU A 111 -5.44 1.31 15.53
N LEU A 112 -4.83 1.86 16.59
CA LEU A 112 -5.51 2.65 17.62
C LEU A 112 -5.07 4.12 17.65
N VAL A 113 -4.25 4.58 16.71
CA VAL A 113 -3.66 5.92 16.72
C VAL A 113 -3.90 6.65 15.41
N PRO A 114 -4.45 7.89 15.42
CA PRO A 114 -4.90 8.64 16.59
C PRO A 114 -6.20 8.10 17.20
N PHE A 115 -6.92 7.27 16.45
CA PHE A 115 -8.14 6.56 16.84
C PHE A 115 -8.18 5.19 16.16
N LYS A 116 -9.24 4.41 16.36
CA LYS A 116 -9.38 3.08 15.77
C LYS A 116 -9.66 3.18 14.25
N HIS A 117 -8.83 2.51 13.44
CA HIS A 117 -8.99 2.40 11.98
C HIS A 117 -9.68 1.13 11.50
#